data_AF-A0A061I894-F1
#
_entry.id   AF-A0A061I894-F1
#
_cell.length_a   1.000
_cell.length_b   1.000
_cell.length_c   1.000
_cell.angle_alpha   90.00
_cell.angle_beta   90.00
_cell.angle_gamma   90.00
#
_symmetry.space_group_name_H-M   'P 1'
#
loop_
_entity.id
_entity.type
_entity.pdbx_description
1 polymer ?
#
loop_
_entity_poly.entity_id
_entity_poly.type
_entity_poly.pdbx_seq_one_letter_code
_entity_poly.pdbx_strand_id
1 'polypeptide(L)' 'VLDDKNVRRRFRASNYQSTTRVKPFICTMPMRLDDGWNQIQFNLSDFTRRAYGTNYIETLRVQ' A
#
# COMPACT_ATOMS: atom_id res chain seq x y z
N VAL A 1 -1.19 -7.77 -1.80
CA VAL A 1 -0.29 -8.46 -0.88
C VAL A 1 -1.07 -9.47 -0.06
N LEU A 2 -0.40 -10.55 0.33
CA LEU A 2 -0.92 -11.55 1.27
C LEU A 2 -0.36 -11.24 2.66
N ASP A 3 -1.22 -11.26 3.68
CA ASP A 3 -0.82 -11.11 5.07
C ASP A 3 -0.72 -12.46 5.81
N ASP A 4 -0.16 -12.45 7.02
CA ASP A 4 -0.01 -13.62 7.91
C ASP A 4 -1.33 -14.24 8.39
N LYS A 5 -2.45 -13.55 8.18
CA LYS A 5 -3.81 -14.08 8.40
C LYS A 5 -4.41 -14.67 7.13
N ASN A 6 -3.59 -14.87 6.10
CA ASN A 6 -3.99 -15.37 4.79
C ASN A 6 -5.05 -14.50 4.09
N VAL A 7 -5.11 -13.19 4.43
CA VAL A 7 -6.04 -12.25 3.82
C VAL A 7 -5.34 -11.46 2.72
N ARG A 8 -6.03 -11.33 1.59
CA ARG A 8 -5.55 -10.56 0.44
C ARG A 8 -5.89 -9.09 0.63
N ARG A 9 -4.87 -8.23 0.70
CA ARG A 9 -5.00 -6.77 0.83
C ARG A 9 -4.45 -6.07 -0.41
N ARG A 10 -5.06 -4.95 -0.79
CA ARG A 10 -4.59 -4.10 -1.89
C ARG A 10 -4.09 -2.75 -1.36
N PHE A 11 -2.92 -2.34 -1.81
CA PHE A 11 -2.44 -0.97 -1.62
C PHE A 11 -2.58 -0.23 -2.94
N ARG A 12 -3.20 0.94 -2.91
CA ARG A 12 -3.36 1.80 -4.09
C ARG A 12 -2.80 3.17 -3.74
N ALA A 13 -1.72 3.55 -4.42
CA ALA A 13 -1.24 4.92 -4.38
C ALA A 13 -1.84 5.73 -5.53
N SER A 14 -2.18 7.00 -5.29
CA SER A 14 -2.66 7.88 -6.35
C SER A 14 -2.27 9.33 -6.12
N ASN A 15 -2.08 10.06 -7.21
CA ASN A 15 -1.69 11.47 -7.22
C ASN A 15 -2.87 12.45 -7.06
N TYR A 16 -4.11 11.98 -7.22
CA TYR A 16 -5.32 12.79 -7.10
C TYR A 16 -6.02 12.64 -5.74
N GLN A 17 -5.65 11.65 -4.93
CA GLN A 17 -6.17 11.52 -3.56
C GLN A 17 -5.32 12.34 -2.60
N SER A 18 -5.97 13.01 -1.65
CA SER A 18 -5.34 13.83 -0.61
C SER A 18 -5.31 13.15 0.77
N THR A 19 -6.11 12.09 0.98
CA THR A 19 -6.28 11.45 2.28
C THR A 19 -5.99 9.96 2.21
N THR A 20 -5.25 9.42 3.19
CA THR A 20 -5.12 7.98 3.39
C THR A 20 -6.44 7.41 3.91
N ARG A 21 -6.94 6.34 3.29
CA ARG A 21 -8.13 5.62 3.77
C ARG A 21 -7.83 4.13 3.87
N VAL A 22 -8.06 3.58 5.05
CA VAL A 22 -7.91 2.14 5.32
C VAL A 22 -9.29 1.52 5.34
N LYS A 23 -9.56 0.63 4.38
CA LYS A 23 -10.72 -0.26 4.36
C LYS A 23 -10.22 -1.69 4.51
N PRO A 24 -11.05 -2.66 4.93
CA PRO A 24 -10.61 -4.03 5.14
C PRO A 24 -9.77 -4.58 3.98
N PHE A 25 -10.20 -4.49 2.72
CA PHE A 25 -9.46 -5.12 1.61
C PHE A 25 -8.57 -4.15 0.81
N ILE A 26 -8.66 -2.84 1.06
CA ILE A 26 -7.94 -1.83 0.29
C ILE A 26 -7.51 -0.66 1.16
N CYS A 27 -6.23 -0.32 1.08
CA CYS A 27 -5.70 0.93 1.60
C CYS A 27 -5.38 1.84 0.42
N THR A 28 -6.00 3.02 0.40
CA THR A 28 -5.73 4.05 -0.60
C THR A 28 -4.85 5.12 0.04
N MET A 29 -3.70 5.40 -0.58
CA MET A 29 -2.69 6.32 -0.09
C MET A 29 -2.49 7.46 -1.08
N PRO A 30 -2.38 8.71 -0.61
CA PRO A 30 -1.99 9.84 -1.45
C PRO A 30 -0.51 9.70 -1.81
N MET A 31 -0.14 10.12 -3.02
CA MET A 31 1.22 10.16 -3.51
C MET A 31 1.50 11.54 -4.08
N ARG A 32 2.56 12.17 -3.59
CA ARG A 32 3.10 13.39 -4.18
C ARG A 32 4.35 13.02 -4.97
N LEU A 33 4.42 13.53 -6.19
CA LEU A 33 5.57 13.40 -7.08
C LEU A 33 6.13 14.79 -7.31
N ASP A 34 7.44 14.88 -7.43
CA ASP A 34 8.12 16.11 -7.82
C ASP A 34 8.24 16.18 -9.35
N ASP A 35 8.63 17.33 -9.88
CA ASP A 35 8.81 17.50 -11.32
C ASP A 35 9.97 16.64 -11.84
N GLY A 36 9.75 15.98 -12.99
CA GLY A 36 10.75 15.15 -13.65
C GLY A 36 10.75 13.68 -13.20
N TRP A 37 11.94 13.08 -13.12
CA TRP A 37 12.10 11.65 -12.82
C TRP A 37 12.07 11.41 -11.32
N ASN A 38 11.15 10.55 -10.87
CA ASN A 38 10.98 10.19 -9.47
C ASN A 38 11.29 8.70 -9.28
N GLN A 39 12.04 8.36 -8.24
CA GLN A 39 12.17 6.98 -7.76
C GLN A 39 11.39 6.85 -6.46
N ILE A 40 10.47 5.88 -6.41
CA ILE A 40 9.59 5.67 -5.27
C ILE A 40 9.86 4.30 -4.67
N GLN A 41 9.98 4.25 -3.35
CA GLN A 41 10.16 3.01 -2.61
C GLN A 41 8.90 2.69 -1.81
N PHE A 42 8.40 1.48 -1.99
CA PHE A 42 7.25 0.97 -1.24
C PHE A 42 7.72 -0.06 -0.23
N ASN A 43 7.69 0.32 1.05
CA ASN A 43 7.93 -0.63 2.12
C ASN A 43 6.64 -1.39 2.45
N LEU A 44 6.40 -2.49 1.71
CA LEU A 44 5.18 -3.28 1.84
C LEU A 44 5.02 -3.93 3.22
N SER A 45 6.11 -4.28 3.90
CA SER A 45 6.07 -4.86 5.24
C SER A 45 5.69 -3.84 6.29
N ASP A 46 6.22 -2.62 6.23
CA ASP A 46 5.80 -1.55 7.14
C ASP A 46 4.35 -1.13 6.87
N PHE A 47 3.95 -1.02 5.60
CA PHE A 47 2.60 -0.60 5.23
C PHE A 47 1.52 -1.59 5.64
N THR A 48 1.77 -2.89 5.50
CA THR A 48 0.85 -3.94 6.01
C THR A 48 0.71 -3.86 7.52
N ARG A 49 1.83 -3.73 8.25
CA ARG A 49 1.82 -3.64 9.70
C ARG A 49 1.08 -2.39 10.19
N ARG A 50 1.32 -1.23 9.58
CA ARG A 50 0.68 0.04 9.97
C ARG A 50 -0.80 0.12 9.60
N ALA A 51 -1.21 -0.42 8.46
CA ALA A 51 -2.59 -0.36 8.02
C ALA A 51 -3.49 -1.40 8.67
N TYR A 52 -2.98 -2.62 8.90
CA TYR A 52 -3.80 -3.77 9.30
C TYR A 52 -3.32 -4.49 10.55
N GLY A 53 -2.16 -4.14 11.12
CA GLY A 53 -1.58 -4.82 12.26
C GLY A 53 -1.15 -6.27 11.97
N THR A 54 -0.95 -6.60 10.69
CA THR A 54 -0.55 -7.93 10.21
C THR A 54 0.80 -7.87 9.51
N ASN A 55 1.47 -9.03 9.40
CA ASN A 55 2.77 -9.10 8.75
C ASN A 55 2.63 -9.38 7.25
N TYR A 56 3.49 -8.76 6.46
CA TYR A 56 3.62 -9.05 5.03
C TYR A 56 4.23 -10.43 4.81
N ILE A 57 3.59 -11.24 3.97
CA ILE A 57 4.17 -12.50 3.47
C ILE A 57 4.71 -12.27 2.05
N GLU A 58 3.82 -11.96 1.11
CA GLU A 58 4.17 -11.92 -0.31
C GLU A 58 3.32 -10.94 -1.13
N THR A 59 3.82 -10.61 -2.32
CA THR A 59 3.13 -9.78 -3.30
C THR A 59 2.58 -10.66 -4.42
N LEU A 60 1.26 -10.79 -4.45
CA LEU A 60 0.58 -11.61 -5.46
C LEU A 60 0.54 -10.98 -6.86
N ARG A 61 0.42 -9.65 -6.94
CA ARG A 61 0.26 -8.90 -8.20
C ARG A 61 0.57 -7.41 -8.00
N VAL A 62 1.15 -6.79 -9.02
CA VAL A 62 1.32 -5.34 -9.18
C VAL A 62 0.59 -4.91 -10.46
N GLN A 63 -0.04 -3.72 -10.43
CA GLN A 63 -0.76 -3.11 -11.56
C GLN A 63 -0.54 -1.60 -11.56
#